data_AF-A0A536BW46-F1
#
_entry.id   AF-A0A536BW46-F1
#
_cell.length_a   1.000
_cell.length_b   1.000
_cell.length_c   1.000
_cell.angle_alpha   90.00
_cell.angle_beta   90.00
_cell.angle_gamma   90.00
#
_symmetry.space_group_name_H-M   'P 1'
#
loop_
_entity.id
_entity.type
_entity.pdbx_description
1 polymer ?
#
loop_
_entity_poly.entity_id
_entity_poly.type
_entity_poly.pdbx_seq_one_letter_code
_entity_poly.pdbx_strand_id
1 'polypeptide(L)'
;MLGGIAFSLVLFAAMLLPIGLTLFLGEWVFGSIGWGIVHGTELSLLVALILVLVALGARSSAIGGSFLTGLLVGVIVALLLAVQVTNRAWALLGDQVAGNIAPDSRPLAVGVATLAAVFGVLGILIGLLSRSVGGVIRGLIVGVLLGVVFGALTAVALSVHVAVAVGLAVGLLVWTVALGFLAFRGGIDFDALKSRFVPQETIDTTRETIEWIRERVPVGKR
;
A
#
# COMPACT_ATOMS: atom_id res chain seq x y z
N MET A 1 6.00 11.53 24.18
CA MET A 1 4.87 10.56 24.15
C MET A 1 4.61 10.00 22.75
N LEU A 2 4.42 10.83 21.71
CA LEU A 2 4.11 10.36 20.34
C LEU A 2 5.10 9.31 19.78
N GLY A 3 6.41 9.53 19.93
CA GLY A 3 7.42 8.57 19.47
C GLY A 3 7.35 7.20 20.16
N GLY A 4 7.00 7.17 21.45
CA GLY A 4 6.79 5.91 22.19
C GLY A 4 5.58 5.13 21.66
N ILE A 5 4.47 5.82 21.40
CA ILE A 5 3.27 5.21 20.81
C ILE A 5 3.57 4.69 19.40
N ALA A 6 4.27 5.47 18.58
CA ALA A 6 4.67 5.06 17.24
C ALA A 6 5.54 3.79 17.27
N PHE A 7 6.52 3.74 18.19
CA PHE A 7 7.35 2.56 18.38
C PHE A 7 6.53 1.33 18.80
N SER A 8 5.61 1.47 19.76
CA SER A 8 4.73 0.38 20.19
C SER A 8 3.85 -0.13 19.05
N LEU A 9 3.34 0.75 18.18
CA LEU A 9 2.55 0.38 17.00
C LEU A 9 3.37 -0.38 15.95
N VAL A 10 4.62 0.03 15.71
CA VAL A 10 5.52 -0.69 14.81
C VAL A 10 5.84 -2.07 15.37
N LEU A 11 6.12 -2.17 16.66
CA LEU A 11 6.36 -3.46 17.32
C LEU A 11 5.13 -4.37 17.23
N PHE A 12 3.94 -3.83 17.50
CA PHE A 12 2.68 -4.55 17.35
C PHE A 12 2.46 -5.04 15.92
N ALA A 13 2.66 -4.18 14.91
CA ALA A 13 2.59 -4.55 13.50
C ALA A 13 3.60 -5.65 13.13
N ALA A 14 4.83 -5.56 13.66
CA ALA A 14 5.87 -6.57 13.43
C ALA A 14 5.50 -7.94 14.02
N MET A 15 4.78 -7.98 15.14
CA MET A 15 4.24 -9.22 15.72
C MET A 15 3.04 -9.76 14.95
N LEU A 16 2.22 -8.87 14.37
CA LEU A 16 1.09 -9.27 13.53
C LEU A 16 1.54 -9.88 12.21
N LEU A 17 2.66 -9.45 11.61
CA LEU A 17 3.13 -9.96 10.32
C LEU A 17 3.27 -11.50 10.26
N PRO A 18 3.99 -12.20 11.15
CA PRO A 18 4.13 -13.65 11.08
C PRO A 18 2.80 -14.40 11.31
N ILE A 19 1.95 -13.89 12.19
CA ILE A 19 0.62 -14.46 12.49
C ILE A 19 -0.33 -14.23 11.30
N GLY A 20 -0.29 -13.03 10.74
CA GLY A 20 -1.10 -12.60 9.61
C GLY A 20 -0.73 -13.32 8.33
N LEU A 21 0.56 -13.46 8.01
CA LEU A 21 1.01 -14.17 6.81
C LEU A 21 0.60 -15.63 6.83
N THR A 22 0.73 -16.31 7.96
CA THR A 22 0.35 -17.73 8.08
C THR A 22 -1.16 -17.94 7.95
N LEU A 23 -1.97 -17.08 8.59
CA LEU A 23 -3.44 -17.12 8.47
C LEU A 23 -3.94 -16.67 7.10
N PHE A 24 -3.31 -15.65 6.49
CA PHE A 24 -3.64 -15.18 5.16
C PHE A 24 -3.38 -16.25 4.10
N LEU A 25 -2.22 -16.92 4.14
CA LEU A 25 -1.93 -18.01 3.21
C LEU A 25 -2.93 -19.18 3.32
N GLY A 26 -3.51 -19.40 4.51
CA GLY A 26 -4.53 -20.42 4.74
C GLY A 26 -5.94 -20.02 4.32
N GLU A 27 -6.32 -18.74 4.46
CA GLU A 27 -7.73 -18.32 4.42
C GLU A 27 -8.03 -17.08 3.55
N TRP A 28 -7.09 -16.57 2.74
CA TRP A 28 -7.25 -15.28 2.06
C TRP A 28 -8.51 -15.14 1.17
N VAL A 29 -9.09 -16.25 0.70
CA VAL A 29 -10.33 -16.24 -0.10
C VAL A 29 -11.61 -16.33 0.75
N PHE A 30 -11.54 -16.87 1.98
CA PHE A 30 -12.73 -17.31 2.74
C PHE A 30 -12.80 -16.85 4.21
N GLY A 31 -11.70 -16.41 4.83
CA GLY A 31 -11.63 -16.08 6.26
C GLY A 31 -11.55 -14.58 6.57
N SER A 32 -12.44 -14.09 7.43
CA SER A 32 -12.44 -12.69 7.90
C SER A 32 -11.24 -12.36 8.79
N ILE A 33 -10.62 -13.36 9.43
CA ILE A 33 -9.53 -13.17 10.39
C ILE A 33 -8.23 -12.76 9.68
N GLY A 34 -7.90 -13.40 8.54
CA GLY A 34 -6.70 -13.06 7.77
C GLY A 34 -6.71 -11.61 7.28
N TRP A 35 -7.84 -11.15 6.72
CA TRP A 35 -8.03 -9.75 6.30
C TRP A 35 -7.98 -8.77 7.48
N GLY A 36 -8.55 -9.14 8.63
CA GLY A 36 -8.48 -8.34 9.85
C GLY A 36 -7.03 -8.06 10.30
N ILE A 37 -6.16 -9.06 10.20
CA ILE A 37 -4.74 -8.90 10.56
C ILE A 37 -4.00 -8.03 9.54
N VAL A 38 -4.26 -8.20 8.24
CA VAL A 38 -3.67 -7.35 7.19
C VAL A 38 -4.05 -5.88 7.44
N HIS A 39 -5.33 -5.58 7.59
CA HIS A 39 -5.78 -4.21 7.87
C HIS A 39 -5.27 -3.68 9.20
N GLY A 40 -5.23 -4.51 10.25
CA GLY A 40 -4.67 -4.14 11.54
C GLY A 40 -3.19 -3.78 11.44
N THR A 41 -2.43 -4.51 10.61
CA THR A 41 -1.01 -4.24 10.36
C THR A 41 -0.82 -2.94 9.58
N GLU A 42 -1.55 -2.79 8.46
CA GLU A 42 -1.50 -1.59 7.62
C GLU A 42 -1.88 -0.33 8.42
N LEU A 43 -2.97 -0.39 9.18
CA LEU A 43 -3.44 0.71 9.99
C LEU A 43 -2.43 1.05 11.09
N SER A 44 -1.84 0.05 11.75
CA SER A 44 -0.83 0.29 12.80
C SER A 44 0.41 0.99 12.24
N LEU A 45 0.90 0.55 11.09
CA LEU A 45 2.04 1.19 10.40
C LEU A 45 1.70 2.61 9.94
N LEU A 46 0.52 2.82 9.37
CA LEU A 46 0.06 4.12 8.95
C LEU A 46 -0.08 5.10 10.13
N VAL A 47 -0.69 4.67 11.24
CA VAL A 47 -0.82 5.51 12.43
C VAL A 47 0.55 5.81 13.03
N ALA A 48 1.47 4.84 13.08
CA ALA A 48 2.84 5.07 13.49
C ALA A 48 3.53 6.14 12.61
N LEU A 49 3.38 6.04 11.29
CA LEU A 49 3.89 7.03 10.34
C LEU A 49 3.29 8.41 10.59
N ILE A 50 1.96 8.51 10.77
CA ILE A 50 1.28 9.78 11.08
C ILE A 50 1.85 10.38 12.37
N LEU A 51 2.02 9.59 13.43
CA LEU A 51 2.56 10.08 14.70
C LEU A 51 4.00 10.59 14.55
N VAL A 52 4.84 9.91 13.78
CA VAL A 52 6.20 10.36 13.46
C VAL A 52 6.15 11.67 12.69
N LEU A 53 5.35 11.75 11.62
CA LEU A 53 5.24 12.96 10.81
C LEU A 53 4.67 14.14 11.59
N VAL A 54 3.69 13.93 12.45
CA VAL A 54 3.14 14.95 13.35
C VAL A 54 4.21 15.41 14.36
N ALA A 55 5.00 14.48 14.92
CA ALA A 55 6.11 14.82 15.80
C ALA A 55 7.18 15.66 15.07
N LEU A 56 7.37 15.43 13.77
CA LEU A 56 8.26 16.18 12.89
C LEU A 56 7.64 17.50 12.37
N GLY A 57 6.41 17.83 12.75
CA GLY A 57 5.76 19.08 12.35
C GLY A 57 5.15 19.07 10.94
N ALA A 58 4.80 17.89 10.41
CA ALA A 58 4.13 17.78 9.12
C ALA A 58 2.79 18.54 9.11
N ARG A 59 2.48 19.14 7.94
CA ARG A 59 1.26 19.94 7.76
C ARG A 59 0.01 19.07 7.87
N SER A 60 -1.00 19.54 8.60
CA SER A 60 -2.30 18.87 8.74
C SER A 60 -3.02 18.66 7.41
N SER A 61 -2.81 19.56 6.44
CA SER A 61 -3.36 19.45 5.08
C SER A 61 -2.81 18.25 4.30
N ALA A 62 -1.55 17.85 4.55
CA ALA A 62 -0.97 16.65 3.94
C ALA A 62 -1.64 15.38 4.49
N ILE A 63 -1.97 15.36 5.79
CA ILE A 63 -2.66 14.25 6.44
C ILE A 63 -4.10 14.14 5.92
N GLY A 64 -4.84 15.26 5.89
CA GLY A 64 -6.23 15.27 5.41
C GLY A 64 -6.35 14.97 3.92
N GLY A 65 -5.48 15.55 3.08
CA GLY A 65 -5.49 15.33 1.63
C GLY A 65 -5.11 13.90 1.23
N SER A 66 -4.10 13.32 1.90
CA SER A 66 -3.71 11.91 1.67
C SER A 66 -4.79 10.94 2.14
N PHE A 67 -5.47 11.23 3.26
CA PHE A 67 -6.61 10.43 3.72
C PHE A 67 -7.73 10.40 2.68
N LEU A 68 -8.13 11.56 2.15
CA LEU A 68 -9.18 11.63 1.14
C LEU A 68 -8.79 10.87 -0.13
N THR A 69 -7.52 10.97 -0.54
CA THR A 69 -7.00 10.22 -1.70
C THR A 69 -7.09 8.71 -1.48
N GLY A 70 -6.61 8.21 -0.33
CA GLY A 70 -6.68 6.79 -0.01
C GLY A 70 -8.11 6.28 0.13
N LEU A 71 -8.99 7.05 0.77
CA LEU A 71 -10.42 6.73 0.91
C LEU A 71 -11.10 6.62 -0.45
N LEU A 72 -10.92 7.60 -1.34
CA LEU A 72 -11.53 7.60 -2.67
C LEU A 72 -11.02 6.41 -3.49
N VAL A 73 -9.71 6.18 -3.51
CA VAL A 73 -9.13 5.03 -4.25
C VAL A 73 -9.62 3.71 -3.69
N GLY A 74 -9.65 3.55 -2.36
CA GLY A 74 -10.14 2.33 -1.72
C GLY A 74 -11.62 2.05 -2.01
N VAL A 75 -12.48 3.08 -1.96
CA VAL A 75 -13.90 2.97 -2.34
C VAL A 75 -14.05 2.61 -3.81
N ILE A 76 -13.31 3.26 -4.71
CA ILE A 76 -13.36 2.97 -6.14
C ILE A 76 -12.94 1.51 -6.40
N VAL A 77 -11.85 1.05 -5.79
CA VAL A 77 -11.37 -0.33 -5.93
C VAL A 77 -12.40 -1.33 -5.38
N ALA A 78 -12.94 -1.08 -4.19
CA ALA A 78 -13.98 -1.93 -3.59
C ALA A 78 -15.21 -2.03 -4.51
N LEU A 79 -15.68 -0.90 -5.05
CA LEU A 79 -16.82 -0.86 -5.96
C LEU A 79 -16.53 -1.59 -7.27
N LEU A 80 -15.37 -1.36 -7.89
CA LEU A 80 -14.99 -2.03 -9.14
C LEU A 80 -14.95 -3.55 -8.97
N LEU A 81 -14.40 -4.03 -7.84
CA LEU A 81 -14.34 -5.46 -7.53
C LEU A 81 -15.72 -6.01 -7.14
N ALA A 82 -16.52 -5.27 -6.36
CA ALA A 82 -17.84 -5.72 -5.90
C ALA A 82 -18.89 -5.76 -7.01
N VAL A 83 -18.81 -4.87 -8.00
CA VAL A 83 -19.70 -4.87 -9.17
C VAL A 83 -19.41 -6.06 -10.08
N GLN A 84 -18.24 -6.70 -9.93
CA GLN A 84 -17.83 -7.89 -10.69
C GLN A 84 -17.95 -7.67 -12.21
N VAL A 85 -17.67 -6.45 -12.69
CA VAL A 85 -17.87 -6.05 -14.11
C VAL A 85 -17.24 -7.07 -15.06
N THR A 86 -16.02 -7.52 -14.74
CA THR A 86 -15.26 -8.44 -15.58
C THR A 86 -15.83 -9.85 -15.56
N ASN A 87 -16.22 -10.39 -14.40
CA ASN A 87 -16.90 -11.68 -14.31
C ASN A 87 -18.23 -11.66 -15.07
N ARG A 88 -19.03 -10.58 -14.93
CA ARG A 88 -20.28 -10.42 -15.68
C ARG A 88 -20.06 -10.33 -17.19
N ALA A 89 -19.01 -9.62 -17.62
CA ALA A 89 -18.64 -9.57 -19.04
C ALA A 89 -18.27 -10.96 -19.58
N TRP A 90 -17.51 -11.76 -18.81
CA TRP A 90 -17.20 -13.13 -19.17
C TRP A 90 -18.41 -14.05 -19.14
N ALA A 91 -19.36 -13.85 -18.23
CA ALA A 91 -20.63 -14.57 -18.19
C ALA A 91 -21.46 -14.30 -19.45
N LEU A 92 -21.62 -13.02 -19.82
CA LEU A 92 -22.36 -12.61 -21.02
C LEU A 92 -21.74 -13.18 -22.29
N LEU A 93 -20.41 -13.13 -22.41
CA LEU A 93 -19.70 -13.76 -23.52
C LEU A 93 -19.88 -15.28 -23.49
N GLY A 94 -19.78 -15.91 -22.32
CA GLY A 94 -19.96 -17.35 -22.17
C GLY A 94 -21.35 -17.85 -22.52
N ASP A 95 -22.39 -17.07 -22.25
CA ASP A 95 -23.75 -17.41 -22.66
C ASP A 95 -23.93 -17.37 -24.18
N GLN A 96 -23.13 -16.58 -24.89
CA GLN A 96 -23.15 -16.49 -26.36
C GLN A 96 -22.29 -17.56 -27.04
N VAL A 97 -21.09 -17.86 -26.51
CA VAL A 97 -20.10 -18.69 -27.22
C VAL A 97 -19.83 -20.04 -26.56
N ALA A 98 -20.22 -20.25 -25.30
CA ALA A 98 -19.89 -21.43 -24.50
C ALA A 98 -21.13 -22.06 -23.84
N GLY A 99 -22.26 -22.08 -24.56
CA GLY A 99 -23.53 -22.64 -24.07
C GLY A 99 -23.47 -24.14 -23.71
N ASN A 100 -22.46 -24.87 -24.20
CA ASN A 100 -22.17 -26.26 -23.88
C ASN A 100 -21.41 -26.47 -22.55
N ILE A 101 -20.91 -25.40 -21.92
CA ILE A 101 -20.25 -25.45 -20.61
C ILE A 101 -21.30 -25.18 -19.52
N ALA A 102 -21.12 -25.75 -18.32
CA ALA A 102 -21.98 -25.48 -17.18
C ALA A 102 -21.98 -23.98 -16.82
N PRO A 103 -23.15 -23.36 -16.54
CA PRO A 103 -23.25 -21.91 -16.31
C PRO A 103 -22.25 -21.35 -15.30
N ASP A 104 -22.02 -22.08 -14.20
CA ASP A 104 -21.15 -21.63 -13.10
C ASP A 104 -19.66 -21.56 -13.48
N SER A 105 -19.22 -22.32 -14.48
CA SER A 105 -17.83 -22.35 -14.94
C SER A 105 -17.60 -21.59 -16.25
N ARG A 106 -18.66 -21.09 -16.92
CA ARG A 106 -18.57 -20.30 -18.15
C ARG A 106 -17.68 -19.07 -18.01
N PRO A 107 -17.84 -18.21 -16.98
CA PRO A 107 -17.01 -17.01 -16.87
C PRO A 107 -15.53 -17.36 -16.74
N LEU A 108 -15.21 -18.41 -15.97
CA LEU A 108 -13.85 -18.89 -15.77
C LEU A 108 -13.26 -19.45 -17.07
N ALA A 109 -13.96 -20.35 -17.74
CA ALA A 109 -13.50 -20.97 -18.97
C ALA A 109 -13.26 -19.92 -20.06
N VAL A 110 -14.20 -18.98 -20.22
CA VAL A 110 -14.12 -17.94 -21.26
C VAL A 110 -13.06 -16.90 -20.93
N GLY A 111 -12.98 -16.45 -19.69
CA GLY A 111 -11.96 -15.49 -19.26
C GLY A 111 -10.54 -16.06 -19.38
N VAL A 112 -10.33 -17.30 -18.94
CA VAL A 112 -9.05 -18.03 -19.09
C VAL A 112 -8.72 -18.24 -20.56
N ALA A 113 -9.63 -18.77 -21.37
CA ALA A 113 -9.36 -19.05 -22.78
C ALA A 113 -9.04 -17.76 -23.56
N THR A 114 -9.83 -16.70 -23.33
CA THR A 114 -9.66 -15.41 -24.03
C THR A 114 -8.34 -14.75 -23.65
N LEU A 115 -8.04 -14.62 -22.36
CA LEU A 115 -6.81 -13.95 -21.93
C LEU A 115 -5.56 -14.82 -22.17
N ALA A 116 -5.65 -16.14 -22.09
CA ALA A 116 -4.57 -17.04 -22.51
C ALA A 116 -4.23 -16.86 -24.00
N ALA A 117 -5.25 -16.74 -24.86
CA ALA A 117 -5.04 -16.47 -26.28
C ALA A 117 -4.43 -15.08 -26.52
N VAL A 118 -4.99 -14.02 -25.92
CA VAL A 118 -4.50 -12.65 -26.08
C VAL A 118 -3.05 -12.50 -25.59
N PHE A 119 -2.76 -12.95 -24.37
CA PHE A 119 -1.40 -12.87 -23.83
C PHE A 119 -0.45 -13.84 -24.53
N GLY A 120 -0.92 -14.99 -25.03
CA GLY A 120 -0.13 -15.90 -25.85
C GLY A 120 0.33 -15.23 -27.15
N VAL A 121 -0.57 -14.52 -27.83
CA VAL A 121 -0.25 -13.73 -29.02
C VAL A 121 0.72 -12.60 -28.69
N LEU A 122 0.47 -11.82 -27.63
CA LEU A 122 1.39 -10.76 -27.18
C LEU A 122 2.77 -11.34 -26.82
N GLY A 123 2.80 -12.49 -26.16
CA GLY A 123 4.01 -13.22 -25.81
C GLY A 123 4.81 -13.66 -27.04
N ILE A 124 4.13 -14.16 -28.08
CA ILE A 124 4.75 -14.44 -29.38
C ILE A 124 5.32 -13.15 -29.98
N LEU A 125 4.55 -12.07 -30.03
CA LEU A 125 4.98 -10.79 -30.62
C LEU A 125 6.22 -10.21 -29.92
N ILE A 126 6.25 -10.28 -28.59
CA ILE A 126 7.42 -9.89 -27.79
C ILE A 126 8.59 -10.86 -28.02
N GLY A 127 8.32 -12.16 -28.10
CA GLY A 127 9.33 -13.19 -28.38
C GLY A 127 9.95 -13.05 -29.77
N LEU A 128 9.23 -12.53 -30.76
CA LEU A 128 9.78 -12.23 -32.09
C LEU A 128 10.88 -11.15 -32.04
N LEU A 129 10.87 -10.28 -31.02
CA LEU A 129 11.92 -9.26 -30.84
C LEU A 129 13.28 -9.88 -30.52
N SER A 130 13.33 -11.08 -29.95
CA SER A 130 14.59 -11.76 -29.66
C SER A 130 15.21 -12.49 -30.88
N ARG A 131 14.53 -12.46 -32.04
CA ARG A 131 14.96 -13.09 -33.31
C ARG A 131 15.36 -14.56 -33.21
N SER A 132 14.81 -15.29 -32.24
CA SER A 132 15.15 -16.68 -31.98
C SER A 132 13.89 -17.52 -31.75
N VAL A 133 13.88 -18.74 -32.29
CA VAL A 133 12.76 -19.69 -32.11
C VAL A 133 12.52 -19.97 -30.62
N GLY A 134 13.59 -20.10 -29.82
CA GLY A 134 13.50 -20.28 -28.38
C GLY A 134 12.85 -19.10 -27.65
N GLY A 135 13.07 -17.86 -28.11
CA GLY A 135 12.43 -16.69 -27.52
C GLY A 135 10.95 -16.57 -27.85
N VAL A 136 10.54 -16.98 -29.05
CA VAL A 136 9.12 -17.09 -29.43
C VAL A 136 8.41 -18.15 -28.59
N ILE A 137 9.00 -19.34 -28.43
CA ILE A 137 8.43 -20.41 -27.60
C ILE A 137 8.34 -19.96 -26.13
N ARG A 138 9.39 -19.36 -25.58
CA ARG A 138 9.39 -18.83 -24.21
C ARG A 138 8.35 -17.72 -24.05
N GLY A 139 8.26 -16.82 -25.01
CA GLY A 139 7.28 -15.74 -25.04
C GLY A 139 5.85 -16.27 -25.03
N LEU A 140 5.55 -17.27 -25.87
CA LEU A 140 4.25 -17.94 -25.89
C LEU A 140 3.92 -18.59 -24.53
N ILE A 141 4.84 -19.38 -23.96
CA ILE A 141 4.62 -20.06 -22.68
C ILE A 141 4.36 -19.05 -21.56
N VAL A 142 5.21 -18.04 -21.43
CA VAL A 142 5.06 -17.01 -20.40
C VAL A 142 3.77 -16.21 -20.62
N GLY A 143 3.47 -15.85 -21.86
CA GLY A 143 2.25 -15.15 -22.25
C GLY A 143 1.00 -15.95 -21.87
N VAL A 144 0.90 -17.21 -22.30
CA VAL A 144 -0.23 -18.08 -21.95
C VAL A 144 -0.38 -18.23 -20.45
N LEU A 145 0.71 -18.47 -19.71
CA LEU A 145 0.65 -18.60 -18.25
C LEU A 145 0.12 -17.33 -17.58
N LEU A 146 0.61 -16.15 -17.99
CA LEU A 146 0.09 -14.88 -17.51
C LEU A 146 -1.39 -14.71 -17.87
N GLY A 147 -1.77 -15.01 -19.11
CA GLY A 147 -3.15 -14.93 -19.58
C GLY A 147 -4.09 -15.87 -18.82
N VAL A 148 -3.67 -17.08 -18.48
CA VAL A 148 -4.43 -18.01 -17.64
C VAL A 148 -4.61 -17.45 -16.23
N VAL A 149 -3.55 -16.93 -15.62
CA VAL A 149 -3.62 -16.33 -14.27
C VAL A 149 -4.54 -15.11 -14.25
N PHE A 150 -4.36 -14.16 -15.17
CA PHE A 150 -5.21 -12.97 -15.28
C PHE A 150 -6.66 -13.33 -15.65
N GLY A 151 -6.85 -14.30 -16.55
CA GLY A 151 -8.15 -14.87 -16.90
C GLY A 151 -8.88 -15.44 -15.70
N ALA A 152 -8.20 -16.27 -14.91
CA ALA A 152 -8.75 -16.83 -13.70
C ALA A 152 -9.09 -15.74 -12.68
N LEU A 153 -8.16 -14.82 -12.40
CA LEU A 153 -8.36 -13.74 -11.43
C LEU A 153 -9.53 -12.82 -11.79
N THR A 154 -9.70 -12.49 -13.07
CA THR A 154 -10.78 -11.62 -13.53
C THR A 154 -12.13 -12.32 -13.67
N ALA A 155 -12.12 -13.65 -13.79
CA ALA A 155 -13.32 -14.46 -13.87
C ALA A 155 -13.81 -14.96 -12.50
N VAL A 156 -13.01 -14.85 -11.44
CA VAL A 156 -13.47 -15.18 -10.08
C VAL A 156 -14.48 -14.13 -9.62
N ALA A 157 -15.69 -14.59 -9.31
CA ALA A 157 -16.70 -13.79 -8.63
C ALA A 157 -16.25 -13.54 -7.18
N LEU A 158 -15.53 -12.45 -6.95
CA LEU A 158 -15.15 -12.06 -5.60
C LEU A 158 -16.40 -11.71 -4.80
N SER A 159 -16.50 -12.27 -3.59
CA SER A 159 -17.56 -11.88 -2.67
C SER A 159 -17.42 -10.39 -2.32
N VAL A 160 -18.53 -9.73 -2.03
CA VAL A 160 -18.53 -8.32 -1.63
C VAL A 160 -17.60 -8.09 -0.42
N HIS A 161 -17.54 -9.06 0.50
CA HIS A 161 -16.64 -9.02 1.65
C HIS A 161 -15.17 -8.95 1.23
N VAL A 162 -14.74 -9.80 0.29
CA VAL A 162 -13.35 -9.79 -0.21
C VAL A 162 -13.08 -8.53 -1.03
N ALA A 163 -14.05 -8.06 -1.84
CA ALA A 163 -13.91 -6.81 -2.58
C ALA A 163 -13.72 -5.60 -1.64
N VAL A 164 -14.50 -5.52 -0.56
CA VAL A 164 -14.35 -4.48 0.47
C VAL A 164 -13.01 -4.59 1.20
N ALA A 165 -12.59 -5.80 1.58
CA ALA A 165 -11.30 -6.02 2.21
C ALA A 165 -10.15 -5.58 1.31
N VAL A 166 -10.13 -6.00 0.04
CA VAL A 166 -9.11 -5.60 -0.93
C VAL A 166 -9.13 -4.07 -1.13
N GLY A 167 -10.31 -3.47 -1.27
CA GLY A 167 -10.43 -2.02 -1.40
C GLY A 167 -9.92 -1.26 -0.17
N LEU A 168 -10.19 -1.77 1.04
CA LEU A 168 -9.66 -1.21 2.28
C LEU A 168 -8.14 -1.30 2.34
N ALA A 169 -7.56 -2.46 2.00
CA ALA A 169 -6.10 -2.63 1.98
C ALA A 169 -5.43 -1.67 0.99
N VAL A 170 -5.94 -1.62 -0.24
CA VAL A 170 -5.43 -0.70 -1.26
C VAL A 170 -5.59 0.76 -0.83
N GLY A 171 -6.72 1.12 -0.22
CA GLY A 171 -6.95 2.47 0.30
C GLY A 171 -5.96 2.87 1.40
N LEU A 172 -5.69 1.97 2.37
CA LEU A 172 -4.70 2.19 3.42
C LEU A 172 -3.28 2.30 2.87
N LEU A 173 -2.91 1.46 1.91
CA LEU A 173 -1.61 1.51 1.24
C LEU A 173 -1.44 2.82 0.47
N VAL A 174 -2.43 3.22 -0.32
CA VAL A 174 -2.43 4.48 -1.07
C VAL A 174 -2.36 5.67 -0.13
N TRP A 175 -3.11 5.66 0.98
CA TRP A 175 -3.02 6.70 2.00
C TRP A 175 -1.59 6.79 2.55
N THR A 176 -0.98 5.67 2.93
CA THR A 176 0.39 5.61 3.45
C THR A 176 1.40 6.22 2.47
N VAL A 177 1.34 5.80 1.20
CA VAL A 177 2.23 6.30 0.14
C VAL A 177 2.00 7.79 -0.13
N ALA A 178 0.74 8.21 -0.28
CA ALA A 178 0.40 9.60 -0.53
C ALA A 178 0.82 10.51 0.62
N LEU A 179 0.65 10.06 1.87
CA LEU A 179 1.07 10.78 3.07
C LEU A 179 2.58 10.97 3.09
N GLY A 180 3.35 9.90 2.89
CA GLY A 180 4.82 9.96 2.83
C GLY A 180 5.30 10.90 1.72
N PHE A 181 4.68 10.82 0.55
CA PHE A 181 5.00 11.68 -0.60
C PHE A 181 4.69 13.17 -0.35
N LEU A 182 3.51 13.48 0.18
CA LEU A 182 3.11 14.86 0.49
C LEU A 182 3.94 15.45 1.63
N ALA A 183 4.26 14.65 2.65
CA ALA A 183 5.14 15.07 3.74
C ALA A 183 6.56 15.36 3.21
N PHE A 184 7.11 14.50 2.35
CA PHE A 184 8.40 14.72 1.71
C PHE A 184 8.42 16.00 0.86
N ARG A 185 7.38 16.24 0.05
CA ARG A 185 7.24 17.48 -0.73
C ARG A 185 7.03 18.72 0.12
N GLY A 186 6.40 18.56 1.28
CA GLY A 186 6.13 19.65 2.20
C GLY A 186 7.38 20.20 2.87
N GLY A 187 8.47 19.41 2.92
CA GLY A 187 9.66 19.74 3.69
C GLY A 187 9.42 19.66 5.21
N ILE A 188 10.47 19.33 5.95
CA ILE A 188 10.48 19.35 7.41
C ILE A 188 11.24 20.60 7.85
N ASP A 189 10.59 21.44 8.65
CA ASP A 189 11.23 22.60 9.27
C ASP A 189 12.07 22.15 10.46
N PHE A 190 13.32 21.79 10.18
CA PHE A 190 14.26 21.34 11.19
C PHE A 190 14.63 22.43 12.20
N ASP A 191 14.52 23.71 11.83
CA ASP A 191 14.81 24.83 12.73
C ASP A 191 13.68 25.00 13.76
N ALA A 192 12.42 24.92 13.31
CA ALA A 192 11.26 24.86 14.19
C ALA A 192 11.27 23.59 15.08
N LEU A 193 11.78 22.47 14.56
CA LEU A 193 11.92 21.25 15.35
C LEU A 193 13.01 21.41 16.42
N LYS A 194 14.16 21.97 16.06
CA LYS A 194 15.29 22.21 16.97
C LYS A 194 14.92 23.19 18.08
N SER A 195 14.22 24.29 17.77
CA SER A 195 13.79 25.26 18.78
C SER A 195 12.84 24.65 19.82
N ARG A 196 12.10 23.60 19.45
CA ARG A 196 11.21 22.84 20.35
C ARG A 196 11.95 21.94 21.34
N PHE A 197 13.10 21.38 20.94
CA PHE A 197 13.85 20.42 21.75
C PHE A 197 15.11 21.02 22.39
N VAL A 198 15.54 22.20 21.96
CA VAL A 198 16.66 22.94 22.56
C VAL A 198 16.08 23.99 23.52
N PRO A 199 16.34 23.88 24.83
CA PRO A 199 15.86 24.85 25.81
C PRO A 199 16.70 26.15 25.70
N GLN A 200 16.24 27.07 24.84
CA GLN A 200 16.89 28.37 24.64
C GLN A 200 17.00 29.16 25.94
N GLU A 201 15.96 29.14 26.77
CA GLU A 201 15.93 29.86 28.05
C GLU A 201 17.08 29.45 29.00
N THR A 202 17.37 28.14 29.09
CA THR A 202 18.50 27.64 29.90
C THR A 202 19.85 28.04 29.31
N ILE A 203 19.98 28.00 27.98
CA ILE A 203 21.20 28.41 27.27
C ILE A 203 21.46 29.90 27.44
N ASP A 204 20.43 30.72 27.30
CA ASP A 204 20.49 32.18 27.40
C ASP A 204 20.83 32.59 28.83
N THR A 205 20.17 32.00 29.83
CA THR A 205 20.48 32.23 31.26
C THR A 205 21.93 31.85 31.59
N THR A 206 22.43 30.74 31.02
CA THR A 206 23.82 30.31 31.22
C THR A 206 24.81 31.27 30.55
N ARG A 207 24.49 31.77 29.34
CA ARG A 207 25.30 32.80 28.67
C ARG A 207 25.38 34.09 29.47
N GLU A 208 24.24 34.59 29.94
CA GLU A 208 24.16 35.78 30.77
C GLU A 208 24.99 35.62 32.06
N THR A 209 24.91 34.45 32.70
CA THR A 209 25.72 34.14 33.89
C THR A 209 27.22 34.15 33.57
N ILE A 210 27.65 33.57 32.44
CA ILE A 210 29.05 33.56 32.01
C ILE A 210 29.55 34.98 31.70
N GLU A 211 28.74 35.81 31.04
CA GLU A 211 29.07 37.20 30.75
C GLU A 211 29.24 38.02 32.02
N TRP A 212 28.30 37.89 32.96
CA TRP A 212 28.40 38.49 34.29
C TRP A 212 29.66 38.05 35.06
N ILE A 213 30.06 36.77 34.95
CA ILE A 213 31.29 36.28 35.59
C ILE A 213 32.52 36.91 34.92
N ARG A 214 32.55 37.02 33.59
CA ARG A 214 33.67 37.66 32.86
C ARG A 214 33.86 39.12 33.22
N GLU A 215 32.78 39.84 33.49
CA GLU A 215 32.85 41.24 33.94
C GLU A 215 33.43 41.38 35.34
N ARG A 216 33.24 40.37 36.20
CA ARG A 216 33.63 40.43 37.62
C ARG A 216 34.97 39.78 37.94
N VAL A 217 35.43 38.83 37.13
CA VAL A 217 36.70 38.13 37.37
C VAL A 217 37.78 38.79 36.52
N PRO A 218 38.81 39.43 37.11
CA PRO A 218 39.94 39.91 36.35
C PRO A 218 40.60 38.70 35.69
N VAL A 219 40.63 38.71 34.35
CA VAL A 219 41.31 37.66 33.58
C VAL A 219 42.78 37.72 33.97
N GLY A 220 43.19 36.80 34.85
CA GLY A 220 44.59 36.68 35.25
C GLY A 220 45.44 36.55 34.00
N LYS A 221 46.39 37.47 33.81
CA LYS A 221 47.34 37.42 32.71
C LYS A 221 47.98 36.02 32.69
N ARG A 222 47.89 35.34 31.54
CA ARG A 222 48.76 34.19 31.24
C ARG A 222 50.21 34.64 31.22
#